data_AF-A0A655P3M7-F1
#
_entry.id   AF-A0A655P3M7-F1
#
_cell.length_a   1.000
_cell.length_b   1.000
_cell.length_c   1.000
_cell.angle_alpha   90.00
_cell.angle_beta   90.00
_cell.angle_gamma   90.00
#
_symmetry.space_group_name_H-M   'P 1'
#
loop_
_entity.id
_entity.type
_entity.pdbx_description
1 polymer ?
#
loop_
_entity_poly.entity_id
_entity_poly.type
_entity_poly.pdbx_seq_one_letter_code
_entity_poly.pdbx_strand_id
1 'polypeptide(L)'
;MEHDQAWNRLDYDAAQIVCRDLGMRLATEQEWSALLKSKQMQQHQWPVQLPYWGEGRKGMFTTGKLNVLKGSSLLNVVCVK
;
A
#
# COMPACT_ATOMS: atom_id res chain seq x y z
N MET A 1 6.42 -7.00 -12.55
CA MET A 1 7.49 -7.56 -11.70
C MET A 1 8.41 -6.42 -11.33
N GLU A 2 8.81 -6.33 -10.08
CA GLU A 2 9.74 -5.31 -9.55
C GLU A 2 10.71 -6.02 -8.61
N HIS A 3 12.00 -5.69 -8.68
CA HIS A 3 13.07 -6.44 -7.99
C HIS A 3 13.05 -7.95 -8.31
N ASP A 4 12.73 -8.29 -9.58
CA ASP A 4 12.56 -9.66 -10.08
C ASP A 4 11.52 -10.51 -9.32
N GLN A 5 10.63 -9.86 -8.56
CA GLN A 5 9.55 -10.50 -7.82
C GLN A 5 8.18 -10.21 -8.42
N ALA A 6 7.32 -11.22 -8.42
CA ALA A 6 5.92 -11.15 -8.82
C ALA A 6 5.05 -10.70 -7.64
N TRP A 7 5.09 -9.40 -7.34
CA TRP A 7 4.28 -8.79 -6.28
C TRP A 7 2.77 -8.90 -6.58
N ASN A 8 2.03 -9.43 -5.62
CA ASN A 8 0.57 -9.45 -5.68
C ASN A 8 0.02 -8.03 -5.64
N ARG A 9 -0.98 -7.78 -6.49
CA ARG A 9 -1.69 -6.50 -6.56
C ARG A 9 -3.17 -6.76 -6.48
N LEU A 10 -3.86 -5.98 -5.67
CA LEU A 10 -5.27 -6.21 -5.34
C LEU A 10 -6.08 -4.96 -5.64
N ASP A 11 -7.36 -5.16 -5.96
CA ASP A 11 -8.33 -4.09 -5.88
C ASP A 11 -8.59 -3.70 -4.42
N TYR A 12 -9.32 -2.61 -4.20
CA TYR A 12 -9.50 -2.06 -2.87
C TYR A 12 -10.26 -3.01 -1.93
N ASP A 13 -11.33 -3.65 -2.42
CA ASP A 13 -12.18 -4.50 -1.60
C ASP A 13 -11.41 -5.77 -1.20
N ALA A 14 -10.67 -6.39 -2.14
CA ALA A 14 -9.79 -7.51 -1.86
C ALA A 14 -8.66 -7.13 -0.89
N ALA A 15 -8.05 -5.94 -1.04
CA ALA A 15 -7.03 -5.46 -0.12
C ALA A 15 -7.56 -5.29 1.33
N GLN A 16 -8.79 -4.79 1.48
CA GLN A 16 -9.45 -4.71 2.78
C GLN A 16 -9.72 -6.09 3.38
N ILE A 17 -10.18 -7.04 2.57
CA ILE A 17 -10.42 -8.43 3.01
C ILE A 17 -9.11 -9.04 3.53
N VAL A 18 -8.03 -8.97 2.73
CA VAL A 18 -6.73 -9.54 3.12
C VAL A 18 -6.20 -8.94 4.42
N CYS A 19 -6.23 -7.61 4.58
CA CYS A 19 -5.77 -7.01 5.84
C CYS A 19 -6.65 -7.42 7.02
N ARG A 20 -7.98 -7.47 6.85
CA ARG A 20 -8.90 -7.86 7.91
C ARG A 20 -8.70 -9.32 8.33
N ASP A 21 -8.49 -10.23 7.38
CA ASP A 21 -8.28 -11.66 7.65
C ASP A 21 -6.98 -11.90 8.44
N LEU A 22 -6.00 -10.98 8.32
CA LEU A 22 -4.79 -10.93 9.13
C LEU A 22 -4.98 -10.24 10.50
N GLY A 23 -6.20 -9.81 10.84
CA GLY A 23 -6.48 -9.03 12.06
C GLY A 23 -5.88 -7.62 12.04
N MET A 24 -5.71 -7.07 10.84
CA MET A 24 -5.10 -5.77 10.55
C MET A 24 -6.05 -4.89 9.73
N ARG A 25 -5.58 -3.70 9.32
CA ARG A 25 -6.30 -2.78 8.43
C ARG A 25 -5.36 -2.15 7.41
N LEU A 26 -5.92 -1.49 6.39
CA LEU A 26 -5.13 -0.64 5.50
C LEU A 26 -4.56 0.54 6.28
N ALA A 27 -3.39 1.04 5.86
CA ALA A 27 -2.75 2.15 6.56
C ALA A 27 -3.50 3.48 6.38
N THR A 28 -3.42 4.30 7.43
CA THR A 28 -3.79 5.72 7.38
C THR A 28 -2.73 6.56 6.68
N GLU A 29 -3.07 7.81 6.35
CA GLU A 29 -2.11 8.77 5.79
C GLU A 29 -0.95 9.07 6.76
N GLN A 30 -1.23 9.17 8.08
CA GLN A 30 -0.21 9.44 9.07
C GLN A 30 0.80 8.28 9.18
N GLU A 31 0.30 7.04 9.23
CA GLU A 31 1.13 5.84 9.28
C GLU A 31 1.96 5.67 8.01
N TRP A 32 1.37 5.93 6.84
CA TRP A 32 2.11 5.93 5.59
C TRP A 32 3.23 6.98 5.57
N SER A 33 2.96 8.21 6.03
CA SER A 33 3.98 9.25 6.14
C SER A 33 5.13 8.83 7.06
N ALA A 34 4.81 8.19 8.19
CA ALA A 34 5.82 7.65 9.11
C ALA A 34 6.66 6.55 8.45
N LEU A 35 6.02 5.62 7.72
CA LEU A 35 6.70 4.55 6.98
C LEU A 35 7.65 5.13 5.90
N LEU A 36 7.26 6.15 5.16
CA LEU A 36 8.14 6.79 4.17
C LEU A 36 9.38 7.42 4.83
N LYS A 37 9.19 8.12 5.94
CA LYS A 37 10.29 8.76 6.69
C LYS A 37 11.29 7.76 7.26
N SER A 38 10.80 6.58 7.59
CA SER A 38 11.60 5.52 8.18
C SER A 38 12.65 4.93 7.23
N LYS A 39 12.43 5.02 5.91
CA LYS A 39 13.24 4.42 4.82
C LYS A 39 13.25 2.89 4.78
N GLN A 40 12.40 2.18 5.54
CA GLN A 40 12.32 0.71 5.49
C GLN A 40 12.05 0.16 4.10
N MET A 41 11.15 0.80 3.34
CA MET A 41 10.81 0.35 1.98
C MET A 41 12.04 0.30 1.05
N GLN A 42 12.96 1.25 1.20
CA GLN A 42 14.19 1.30 0.40
C GLN A 42 15.20 0.25 0.87
N GLN A 43 15.37 0.11 2.20
CA GLN A 43 16.28 -0.85 2.82
C GLN A 43 15.91 -2.30 2.50
N HIS A 44 14.62 -2.59 2.35
CA HIS A 44 14.09 -3.92 2.10
C HIS A 44 13.58 -4.13 0.67
N GLN A 45 13.89 -3.23 -0.26
CA GLN A 45 13.52 -3.34 -1.68
C GLN A 45 12.03 -3.63 -1.89
N TRP A 46 11.17 -2.88 -1.21
CA TRP A 46 9.73 -2.96 -1.45
C TRP A 46 9.38 -2.46 -2.85
N PRO A 47 8.26 -2.90 -3.45
CA PRO A 47 7.84 -2.38 -4.73
C PRO A 47 7.36 -0.94 -4.58
N VAL A 48 7.88 -0.02 -5.38
CA VAL A 48 7.58 1.42 -5.29
C VAL A 48 7.05 2.00 -6.61
N GLN A 49 7.03 1.22 -7.70
CA GLN A 49 6.55 1.69 -9.01
C GLN A 49 5.05 2.02 -9.00
N LEU A 50 4.27 1.32 -8.17
CA LEU A 50 2.85 1.57 -7.98
C LEU A 50 2.55 2.04 -6.55
N PRO A 51 1.49 2.86 -6.37
CA PRO A 51 1.05 3.25 -5.05
C PRO A 51 0.51 2.07 -4.25
N TYR A 52 0.35 2.29 -2.95
CA TYR A 52 -0.26 1.35 -2.02
C TYR A 52 -1.69 1.77 -1.71
N TRP A 53 -2.56 0.79 -1.42
CA TRP A 53 -3.87 1.10 -0.89
C TRP A 53 -3.78 1.61 0.55
N GLY A 54 -4.42 2.75 0.79
CA GLY A 54 -4.71 3.30 2.11
C GLY A 54 -6.20 3.45 2.35
N GLU A 55 -6.55 3.69 3.60
CA GLU A 55 -7.95 3.87 4.03
C GLU A 55 -8.70 4.90 3.17
N GLY A 56 -9.95 4.58 2.82
CA GLY A 56 -10.80 5.48 2.04
C GLY A 56 -10.47 5.51 0.55
N ARG A 57 -9.99 4.39 -0.02
CA ARG A 57 -9.59 4.27 -1.44
C ARG A 57 -8.49 5.25 -1.84
N LYS A 58 -7.56 5.52 -0.93
CA LYS A 58 -6.43 6.40 -1.21
C LYS A 58 -5.29 5.59 -1.82
N GLY A 59 -4.77 6.07 -2.95
CA GLY A 59 -3.50 5.66 -3.49
C GLY A 59 -2.39 6.42 -2.80
N MET A 60 -1.57 5.70 -2.04
CA MET A 60 -0.46 6.22 -1.27
C MET A 60 0.85 6.03 -2.03
N PHE A 61 1.37 7.12 -2.61
CA PHE A 61 2.57 7.09 -3.43
C PHE A 61 3.81 7.21 -2.55
N THR A 62 4.91 6.57 -2.95
CA THR A 62 6.21 6.65 -2.27
C THR A 62 6.87 8.02 -2.37
N THR A 63 6.38 8.87 -3.28
CA THR A 63 6.71 10.30 -3.35
C THR A 63 6.05 11.13 -2.25
N GLY A 64 5.15 10.54 -1.46
CA GLY A 64 4.34 11.23 -0.45
C GLY A 64 3.02 11.81 -1.00
N LYS A 65 2.77 11.73 -2.32
CA LYS A 65 1.49 12.13 -2.90
C LYS A 65 0.38 11.18 -2.46
N LEU A 66 -0.81 11.74 -2.23
CA LEU A 66 -2.03 11.01 -1.92
C LEU A 66 -3.12 11.40 -2.91
N ASN A 67 -3.83 10.42 -3.48
CA ASN A 67 -4.98 10.65 -4.35
C ASN A 67 -6.09 9.65 -4.02
N VAL A 68 -7.36 10.06 -4.11
CA VAL A 68 -8.46 9.10 -4.14
C VAL A 68 -8.49 8.44 -5.53
N LEU A 69 -8.57 7.12 -5.55
CA LEU A 69 -8.52 6.32 -6.78
C LEU A 69 -9.81 5.50 -6.96
N LYS A 70 -10.01 4.98 -8.18
CA LYS A 70 -11.06 4.00 -8.44
C LYS A 70 -10.71 2.70 -7.73
N GLY A 71 -11.65 2.14 -6.98
CA GLY A 71 -11.43 0.93 -6.19
C GLY A 71 -11.00 -0.29 -7.01
N SER A 72 -11.32 -0.33 -8.31
CA SER A 72 -10.97 -1.42 -9.23
C SER A 72 -9.50 -1.43 -9.69
N SER A 73 -8.69 -0.43 -9.31
CA SER A 73 -7.26 -0.41 -9.64
C SER A 73 -6.50 -1.48 -8.86
N LEU A 74 -5.57 -2.20 -9.51
CA LEU A 74 -4.73 -3.20 -8.86
C LEU A 74 -3.46 -2.55 -8.31
N LEU A 75 -3.38 -2.41 -6.98
CA LEU A 75 -2.29 -1.73 -6.29
C LEU A 75 -1.58 -2.63 -5.27
N ASN A 76 -0.45 -2.15 -4.76
CA ASN A 76 0.26 -2.80 -3.66
C ASN A 76 -0.55 -2.67 -2.36
N VAL A 77 -0.30 -3.55 -1.39
CA VAL A 77 -1.02 -3.57 -0.11
C VAL A 77 -0.03 -3.58 1.03
N VAL A 78 -0.29 -2.72 2.02
CA VAL A 78 0.39 -2.75 3.32
C VAL A 78 -0.69 -2.78 4.39
N CYS A 79 -0.59 -3.74 5.30
CA CYS A 79 -1.50 -3.89 6.42
C CYS A 79 -0.81 -3.43 7.70
N VAL A 80 -1.54 -2.69 8.54
CA VAL A 80 -1.07 -2.17 9.82
C VAL A 80 -1.97 -2.65 10.95
N LYS A 81 -1.40 -2.78 12.16
CA LYS A 81 -2.09 -3.20 13.37
C LYS A 81 -2.20 -2.04 14.36
#